data_AF-A0A6P0KA00-F1
#
_entry.id   AF-A0A6P0KA00-F1
#
_cell.length_a   1.000
_cell.length_b   1.000
_cell.length_c   1.000
_cell.angle_alpha   90.00
_cell.angle_beta   90.00
_cell.angle_gamma   90.00
#
_symmetry.space_group_name_H-M   'P 1'
#
loop_
_entity.id
_entity.type
_entity.pdbx_description
1 polymer ?
#
loop_
_entity_poly.entity_id
_entity_poly.type
_entity_poly.pdbx_seq_one_letter_code
_entity_poly.pdbx_strand_id
1 'polypeptide(L)'
;MQPSPLVYLCNTPETINPAIVMARQIQHLELIGGISVEQMDELSQDIEKTIQQGTQAILDYRQSLKTLKSLPSRPCAIPVGF
;
A
#
# COMPACT_ATOMS: atom_id res chain seq x y z
N MET A 1 18.10 9.70 2.92
CA MET A 1 16.67 10.05 3.12
C MET A 1 15.89 9.44 1.98
N GLN A 2 14.90 8.58 2.25
CA GLN A 2 14.01 8.10 1.19
C GLN A 2 13.15 9.29 0.72
N PRO A 3 13.06 9.56 -0.59
CA PRO A 3 12.22 10.64 -1.08
C PRO A 3 10.77 10.37 -0.69
N SER A 4 10.10 11.40 -0.18
CA SER A 4 8.67 11.35 0.10
C SER A 4 7.93 10.87 -1.17
N PRO A 5 6.94 9.98 -1.05
CA PRO A 5 6.14 9.53 -2.20
C PRO A 5 5.56 10.69 -3.02
N LEU A 6 5.22 11.80 -2.35
CA LEU A 6 4.76 13.03 -2.97
C LEU A 6 5.84 13.69 -3.84
N VAL A 7 7.08 13.76 -3.35
CA VAL A 7 8.22 14.30 -4.10
C VAL A 7 8.54 13.41 -5.30
N TYR A 8 8.40 12.10 -5.16
CA TYR A 8 8.55 11.18 -6.28
C TYR A 8 7.48 11.44 -7.34
N LEU A 9 6.21 11.55 -6.96
CA LEU A 9 5.10 11.85 -7.88
C LEU A 9 5.29 13.19 -8.60
N CYS A 10 5.71 14.25 -7.90
CA CYS A 10 5.95 15.56 -8.52
C CYS A 10 7.06 15.55 -9.56
N ASN A 11 8.06 14.67 -9.42
CA ASN A 11 9.22 14.59 -10.31
C ASN A 11 9.09 13.48 -11.37
N THR A 12 8.03 12.68 -11.33
CA THR A 12 7.82 11.57 -12.25
C THR A 12 7.15 12.08 -13.53
N PRO A 13 7.67 11.72 -14.73
CA PRO A 13 7.03 12.05 -16.01
C PRO A 13 5.56 11.64 -16.04
N GLU A 14 4.71 12.46 -16.66
CA GLU A 14 3.25 12.23 -16.69
C GLU A 14 2.85 10.85 -17.21
N THR A 15 3.63 10.27 -18.13
CA THR A 15 3.38 8.97 -18.76
C THR A 15 3.57 7.78 -17.81
N ILE A 16 4.36 7.94 -16.75
CA ILE A 16 4.62 6.90 -15.75
C ILE A 16 4.17 7.31 -14.35
N ASN A 17 3.63 8.52 -14.19
CA ASN A 17 3.06 8.96 -12.93
C ASN A 17 1.70 8.25 -12.72
N PRO A 18 1.60 7.32 -11.77
CA PRO A 18 0.40 6.51 -11.60
C PRO A 18 -0.82 7.36 -11.23
N ALA A 19 -0.64 8.48 -10.54
CA ALA A 19 -1.74 9.38 -10.19
C ALA A 19 -2.32 10.07 -11.43
N ILE A 20 -1.46 10.51 -12.36
CA ILE A 20 -1.88 11.17 -13.61
C ILE A 20 -2.53 10.17 -14.56
N VAL A 21 -1.97 8.97 -14.67
CA VAL A 21 -2.53 7.89 -15.50
C VAL A 21 -3.91 7.48 -14.98
N MET A 22 -4.07 7.29 -13.68
CA MET A 22 -5.38 6.98 -13.08
C MET A 22 -6.38 8.12 -13.29
N ALA A 23 -5.99 9.38 -13.07
CA ALA A 23 -6.87 10.52 -13.29
C ALA A 23 -7.41 10.57 -14.72
N ARG A 24 -6.56 10.31 -15.73
CA ARG A 24 -6.98 10.24 -17.14
C ARG A 24 -7.91 9.07 -17.41
N GLN A 25 -7.66 7.90 -16.82
CA GLN A 25 -8.54 6.74 -16.96
C GLN A 25 -9.92 7.00 -16.36
N ILE A 26 -9.96 7.60 -15.17
CA ILE A 26 -11.19 7.97 -14.48
C ILE A 26 -11.99 9.00 -15.31
N GLN A 27 -11.32 10.03 -15.83
CA GLN A 27 -11.94 11.02 -16.71
C GLN A 27 -12.49 10.39 -18.00
N HIS A 28 -11.77 9.43 -18.59
CA HIS A 28 -12.26 8.69 -19.74
C HIS A 28 -13.50 7.85 -19.40
N LEU A 29 -13.53 7.21 -18.23
CA LEU A 29 -14.67 6.41 -17.77
C LEU A 29 -15.92 7.27 -17.52
N GLU A 30 -15.74 8.48 -17.00
CA GLU A 30 -16.81 9.48 -16.85
C GLU A 30 -17.38 9.88 -18.22
N LEU A 31 -16.51 10.22 -19.18
CA LEU A 31 -16.90 10.68 -20.52
C LEU A 31 -17.67 9.64 -21.33
N ILE A 32 -17.38 8.36 -21.15
CA ILE A 32 -18.11 7.26 -21.82
C ILE A 32 -19.38 6.82 -21.07
N GLY A 33 -19.72 7.49 -19.95
CA GLY A 33 -20.84 7.12 -19.09
C GLY A 33 -20.65 5.78 -18.37
N GLY A 34 -19.41 5.31 -18.26
CA GLY A 34 -19.07 4.02 -17.65
C GLY A 34 -19.02 4.04 -16.13
N ILE A 35 -18.94 5.24 -15.52
CA ILE A 35 -18.91 5.46 -14.07
C ILE A 35 -19.72 6.73 -13.75
N SER A 36 -20.60 6.67 -12.75
CA SER A 36 -21.27 7.85 -12.20
C SER A 36 -20.44 8.52 -11.10
N VAL A 37 -20.73 9.78 -10.80
CA VAL A 37 -20.07 10.51 -9.71
C VAL A 37 -20.27 9.80 -8.37
N GLU A 38 -21.44 9.21 -8.12
CA GLU A 38 -21.67 8.45 -6.89
C GLU A 38 -20.76 7.21 -6.79
N GLN A 39 -20.53 6.53 -7.92
CA GLN A 39 -19.63 5.37 -7.98
C GLN A 39 -18.16 5.76 -7.79
N MET A 40 -17.76 6.96 -8.23
CA MET A 40 -16.43 7.52 -7.93
C MET A 40 -16.24 7.78 -6.44
N ASP A 41 -17.25 8.33 -5.77
CA ASP A 41 -17.20 8.59 -4.33
C ASP A 41 -17.12 7.28 -3.52
N GLU A 42 -17.90 6.27 -3.89
CA GLU A 42 -17.81 4.93 -3.29
C GLU A 42 -16.42 4.32 -3.50
N LEU A 43 -15.88 4.41 -4.73
CA LEU A 43 -14.54 3.91 -5.05
C LEU A 43 -13.46 4.63 -4.24
N SER A 44 -13.60 5.94 -4.04
CA SER A 44 -12.67 6.73 -3.21
C SER A 44 -12.63 6.23 -1.77
N GLN A 45 -13.79 5.95 -1.18
CA GLN A 45 -13.89 5.42 0.18
C GLN A 45 -13.25 4.03 0.30
N ASP A 46 -13.49 3.16 -0.68
CA ASP A 46 -12.89 1.82 -0.70
C ASP A 46 -11.36 1.84 -0.87
N ILE A 47 -10.85 2.76 -1.69
CA ILE A 47 -9.41 3.00 -1.82
C ILE A 47 -8.82 3.43 -0.47
N GLU A 48 -9.43 4.39 0.21
CA GLU A 48 -8.94 4.89 1.50
C GLU A 48 -8.93 3.77 2.55
N LYS A 49 -10.00 2.99 2.62
CA LYS A 49 -10.10 1.83 3.50
C LYS A 49 -9.02 0.78 3.21
N THR A 50 -8.75 0.51 1.94
CA THR A 50 -7.71 -0.46 1.52
C THR A 50 -6.32 0.04 1.88
N ILE A 51 -6.04 1.34 1.72
CA ILE A 51 -4.77 1.97 2.14
C ILE A 51 -4.59 1.83 3.66
N GLN A 52 -5.64 2.10 4.45
CA GLN A 52 -5.59 1.95 5.90
C GLN A 52 -5.28 0.50 6.31
N GLN A 53 -5.97 -0.47 5.71
CA GLN A 53 -5.74 -1.90 5.96
C GLN A 53 -4.32 -2.33 5.61
N GLY A 54 -3.80 -1.93 4.43
CA GLY A 54 -2.43 -2.21 4.02
C GLY A 54 -1.39 -1.59 4.94
N THR A 55 -1.64 -0.36 5.40
CA THR A 55 -0.78 0.34 6.36
C THR A 55 -0.71 -0.40 7.69
N GLN A 56 -1.87 -0.83 8.21
CA GLN A 56 -1.94 -1.60 9.45
C GLN A 56 -1.19 -2.94 9.32
N ALA A 57 -1.38 -3.67 8.21
CA ALA A 57 -0.69 -4.94 7.97
C ALA A 57 0.85 -4.77 7.94
N ILE A 58 1.35 -3.68 7.36
CA ILE A 58 2.79 -3.36 7.37
C ILE A 58 3.29 -3.07 8.79
N LEU A 59 2.50 -2.37 9.61
CA LEU A 59 2.85 -2.11 11.01
C LEU A 59 2.90 -3.40 11.81
N ASP A 60 1.89 -4.27 11.68
CA ASP A 60 1.80 -5.56 12.36
C ASP A 60 2.98 -6.47 11.98
N TYR A 61 3.34 -6.49 10.69
CA TYR A 61 4.52 -7.20 10.20
C TYR A 61 5.80 -6.66 10.84
N ARG A 62 5.99 -5.35 10.85
CA ARG A 62 7.18 -4.71 11.46
C ARG A 62 7.27 -4.98 12.95
N GLN A 63 6.14 -4.98 13.65
CA GLN A 63 6.07 -5.30 15.07
C GLN A 63 6.43 -6.76 15.32
N SER A 64 5.86 -7.69 14.55
CA SER A 64 6.17 -9.12 14.61
C SER A 64 7.66 -9.39 14.37
N LEU A 65 8.25 -8.72 13.37
CA LEU A 65 9.67 -8.81 13.07
C LEU A 65 10.56 -8.24 14.18
N LYS A 66 10.15 -7.17 14.85
CA LYS A 66 10.84 -6.66 16.05
C LYS A 66 10.77 -7.67 17.19
N THR A 67 9.59 -8.24 17.45
CA THR A 67 9.41 -9.27 18.48
C THR A 67 10.32 -10.47 18.23
N LEU A 68 10.34 -10.98 17.00
CA LEU A 68 11.24 -12.06 16.58
C LEU A 68 12.71 -11.74 16.81
N LYS A 69 13.15 -10.52 16.49
CA LYS A 69 14.54 -10.08 16.72
C LYS A 69 14.89 -9.89 18.20
N SER A 70 13.92 -9.52 19.02
CA SER A 70 14.10 -9.31 20.47
C SER A 70 14.02 -10.59 21.29
N LEU A 71 13.49 -11.67 20.71
CA LEU A 71 13.49 -12.97 21.37
C LEU A 71 14.93 -13.45 21.53
N PRO A 72 15.36 -13.82 22.75
CA PRO A 72 16.67 -14.41 22.93
C PRO A 72 16.72 -15.67 22.08
N SER A 73 17.82 -15.85 21.35
CA SER A 73 18.10 -17.09 20.62
C SER A 73 18.17 -18.21 21.64
N ARG A 74 17.02 -18.85 21.91
CA ARG A 74 17.00 -20.06 22.72
C ARG A 74 17.79 -21.08 21.92
N PRO A 75 18.86 -21.68 22.46
CA PRO A 75 19.49 -22.81 21.81
C PRO A 75 18.37 -23.81 21.56
N CYS A 76 18.16 -24.12 20.28
CA CYS A 76 17.20 -25.13 19.88
C CYS A 76 17.65 -26.40 20.58
N ALA A 77 16.91 -26.82 21.61
CA ALA A 77 17.04 -28.16 22.15
C ALA A 77 16.42 -29.10 21.11
N ILE A 78 17.06 -29.21 19.94
CA ILE A 78 16.93 -30.42 19.14
C ILE A 78 17.55 -31.48 20.05
N PRO A 79 16.79 -32.47 20.54
CA PRO A 79 17.38 -33.58 21.26
C PRO A 79 18.29 -34.28 20.26
N VAL A 80 19.59 -34.07 20.40
CA VAL A 80 20.58 -34.85 19.66
C VAL A 80 20.61 -36.20 20.36
N GLY A 81 19.77 -37.11 19.91
CA GLY A 81 19.68 -38.49 20.38
C GLY A 81 18.36 -38.84 21.05
N PHE A 82 17.49 -39.50 20.30
CA PHE A 82 16.96 -40.83 20.64
C PHE A 82 16.86 -41.64 19.35
#